data_AF-F5P2J7-F1
#
_entry.id   AF-F5P2J7-F1
#
_cell.length_a   1.000
_cell.length_b   1.000
_cell.length_c   1.000
_cell.angle_alpha   90.00
_cell.angle_beta   90.00
_cell.angle_gamma   90.00
#
_symmetry.space_group_name_H-M   'P 1'
#
loop_
_entity.id
_entity.type
_entity.pdbx_description
1 polymer ?
#
loop_
_entity_poly.entity_id
_entity_poly.type
_entity_poly.pdbx_seq_one_letter_code
_entity_poly.pdbx_strand_id
1 'polypeptide(L)'
;MDSGNTNAVRGLANIYRQQSPEKAEAFIASLSASQRRSIDDIERSLQNDRLAQQAEVLENQGKWAQAAALQRQRLALDPGSVWITYRLSQDLWQAGQRSQADTLMRNLAQQKPNNPEQVYAYGLYLSGHNQDRAALAHINSLPRAQWNSNIQELVNRLQSDQVLETANRLRESGKEAEAEAMLHQQPPSTRIDLTLADWA
;
A
#
# COMPACT_ATOMS: atom_id res chain seq x y z
N MET A 1 -21.29 -36.14 7.84
CA MET A 1 -20.58 -35.30 6.84
C MET A 1 -19.16 -35.82 6.76
N ASP A 2 -18.76 -36.34 5.61
CA ASP A 2 -17.49 -37.05 5.42
C ASP A 2 -16.30 -36.10 5.31
N SER A 3 -15.55 -35.96 6.40
CA SER A 3 -14.30 -35.21 6.47
C SER A 3 -13.27 -35.65 5.42
N GLY A 4 -13.32 -36.90 4.97
CA GLY A 4 -12.45 -37.44 3.91
C GLY A 4 -12.71 -36.82 2.53
N ASN A 5 -13.96 -36.49 2.18
CA ASN A 5 -14.31 -35.89 0.90
C ASN A 5 -13.85 -34.41 0.84
N THR A 6 -14.02 -33.67 1.94
CA THR A 6 -13.59 -32.27 2.04
C THR A 6 -12.08 -32.10 1.88
N ASN A 7 -11.27 -32.95 2.52
CA ASN A 7 -9.81 -32.87 2.42
C ASN A 7 -9.31 -33.19 1.00
N ALA A 8 -9.94 -34.15 0.32
CA ALA A 8 -9.60 -34.48 -1.06
C ALA A 8 -9.93 -33.34 -2.03
N VAL A 9 -11.11 -32.72 -1.89
CA VAL A 9 -11.52 -31.56 -2.71
C VAL A 9 -10.56 -30.39 -2.51
N ARG A 10 -10.20 -30.07 -1.27
CA ARG A 10 -9.22 -29.02 -0.95
C ARG A 10 -7.85 -29.33 -1.52
N GLY A 11 -7.38 -30.57 -1.41
CA GLY A 11 -6.11 -31.02 -1.97
C GLY A 11 -6.06 -30.83 -3.50
N LEU A 12 -7.09 -31.29 -4.20
CA LEU A 12 -7.20 -31.12 -5.65
C LEU A 12 -7.29 -29.66 -6.08
N ALA A 13 -8.09 -28.84 -5.39
CA ALA A 13 -8.18 -27.40 -5.66
C ALA A 13 -6.81 -26.71 -5.54
N ASN A 14 -6.01 -27.08 -4.53
CA ASN A 14 -4.66 -26.55 -4.36
C ASN A 14 -3.71 -26.99 -5.48
N ILE A 15 -3.77 -28.26 -5.88
CA ILE A 15 -2.95 -28.78 -6.99
C ILE A 15 -3.29 -28.05 -8.29
N TYR A 16 -4.57 -27.88 -8.59
CA TYR A 16 -4.98 -27.16 -9.81
C TYR A 16 -4.56 -25.69 -9.76
N ARG A 17 -4.68 -25.03 -8.61
CA ARG A 17 -4.23 -23.64 -8.42
C ARG A 17 -2.74 -23.48 -8.68
N GLN A 18 -1.92 -24.45 -8.27
CA GLN A 18 -0.47 -24.42 -8.55
C GLN A 18 -0.16 -24.61 -10.04
N GLN A 19 -1.02 -25.31 -10.79
CA GLN A 19 -0.82 -25.47 -12.23
C GLN A 19 -1.24 -24.23 -13.02
N SER A 20 -2.43 -23.70 -12.75
CA SER A 20 -2.96 -22.49 -13.38
C SER A 20 -4.27 -22.07 -12.71
N PRO A 21 -4.56 -20.77 -12.54
CA PRO A 21 -5.84 -20.28 -12.02
C PRO A 21 -7.05 -20.85 -12.77
N GLU A 22 -6.98 -20.96 -14.10
CA GLU A 22 -8.09 -21.41 -14.96
C GLU A 22 -8.48 -22.86 -14.69
N LYS A 23 -7.50 -23.74 -14.48
CA LYS A 23 -7.76 -25.14 -14.08
C LYS A 23 -8.42 -25.22 -12.71
N ALA A 24 -8.01 -24.37 -11.77
CA ALA A 24 -8.61 -24.34 -10.44
C ALA A 24 -10.07 -23.86 -10.51
N GLU A 25 -10.34 -22.80 -11.27
CA GLU A 25 -11.70 -22.30 -11.52
C GLU A 25 -12.58 -23.37 -12.19
N ALA A 26 -12.08 -24.05 -13.22
CA ALA A 26 -12.81 -25.13 -13.89
C ALA A 26 -13.13 -26.30 -12.95
N PHE A 27 -12.19 -26.69 -12.09
CA PHE A 27 -12.43 -27.69 -11.06
C PHE A 27 -13.50 -27.23 -10.07
N ILE A 28 -13.40 -26.01 -9.54
CA ILE A 28 -14.39 -25.43 -8.61
C ILE A 28 -15.78 -25.35 -9.26
N ALA A 29 -15.84 -25.02 -10.55
CA ALA A 29 -17.08 -24.98 -11.33
C ALA A 29 -17.81 -26.34 -11.37
N SER A 30 -17.06 -27.45 -11.36
CA SER A 30 -17.59 -28.82 -11.37
C SER A 30 -18.09 -29.33 -10.02
N LEU A 31 -17.78 -28.63 -8.91
CA LEU A 31 -18.14 -29.06 -7.56
C LEU A 31 -19.62 -28.83 -7.25
N SER A 32 -20.18 -29.73 -6.43
CA SER A 32 -21.47 -29.48 -5.79
C SER A 32 -21.41 -28.28 -4.84
N ALA A 33 -22.57 -27.67 -4.53
CA ALA A 33 -22.64 -26.53 -3.61
C ALA A 33 -22.04 -26.84 -2.22
N SER A 34 -22.16 -28.07 -1.72
CA SER A 34 -21.57 -28.48 -0.43
C SER A 34 -20.05 -28.54 -0.49
N GLN A 35 -19.50 -29.11 -1.57
CA GLN A 35 -18.05 -29.19 -1.76
C GLN A 35 -17.44 -27.80 -1.99
N ARG A 36 -18.10 -26.93 -2.75
CA ARG A 36 -17.66 -25.56 -2.97
C ARG A 36 -17.57 -24.78 -1.65
N ARG A 37 -18.61 -24.85 -0.81
CA ARG A 37 -18.62 -24.27 0.55
C ARG A 37 -17.41 -24.68 1.40
N SER A 38 -16.91 -25.89 1.21
CA SER A 38 -15.75 -26.40 1.97
C SER A 38 -14.40 -25.79 1.56
N ILE A 39 -14.36 -25.08 0.43
CA ILE A 39 -13.20 -24.41 -0.14
C ILE A 39 -13.48 -22.93 -0.51
N ASP A 40 -14.49 -22.30 0.09
CA ASP A 40 -14.86 -20.90 -0.17
C ASP A 40 -13.69 -19.92 0.03
N ASP A 41 -12.73 -20.24 0.91
CA ASP A 41 -11.49 -19.49 1.07
C ASP A 41 -10.58 -19.56 -0.17
N ILE A 42 -10.49 -20.73 -0.81
CA ILE A 42 -9.69 -20.92 -2.02
C ILE A 42 -10.35 -20.21 -3.20
N GLU A 43 -11.67 -20.35 -3.36
CA GLU A 43 -12.41 -19.66 -4.42
C GLU A 43 -12.30 -18.14 -4.28
N ARG A 44 -12.46 -17.59 -3.07
CA ARG A 44 -12.27 -16.16 -2.81
C ARG A 44 -10.84 -15.68 -3.08
N SER A 45 -9.82 -16.49 -2.74
CA SER A 45 -8.42 -16.17 -3.05
C SER A 45 -8.19 -16.08 -4.56
N LEU A 46 -8.63 -17.09 -5.32
CA LEU A 46 -8.52 -17.10 -6.78
C LEU A 46 -9.24 -15.91 -7.42
N GLN A 47 -10.45 -15.60 -6.94
CA GLN A 47 -11.19 -14.43 -7.41
C GLN A 47 -10.44 -13.14 -7.10
N ASN A 48 -9.87 -12.99 -5.90
CA ASN A 48 -9.09 -11.82 -5.53
C ASN A 48 -7.86 -11.65 -6.42
N ASP A 49 -7.12 -12.73 -6.66
CA ASP A 49 -5.90 -12.74 -7.50
C ASP A 49 -6.23 -12.35 -8.94
N ARG A 50 -7.31 -12.90 -9.51
CA ARG A 50 -7.77 -12.55 -10.85
C ARG A 50 -8.14 -11.07 -10.96
N LEU A 51 -8.90 -10.57 -10.00
CA LEU A 51 -9.26 -9.14 -9.95
C LEU A 51 -8.02 -8.26 -9.79
N ALA A 52 -7.01 -8.71 -9.03
CA ALA A 52 -5.76 -7.99 -8.84
C ALA A 52 -5.01 -7.84 -10.16
N GLN A 53 -4.85 -8.94 -10.90
CA GLN A 53 -4.19 -8.95 -12.21
C GLN A 53 -4.92 -8.07 -13.23
N GLN A 54 -6.26 -8.13 -13.26
CA GLN A 54 -7.05 -7.27 -14.14
C GLN A 54 -6.93 -5.78 -13.77
N ALA A 55 -6.90 -5.45 -12.47
CA ALA A 55 -6.69 -4.08 -12.01
C ALA A 55 -5.32 -3.57 -12.44
N GLU A 56 -4.25 -4.35 -12.24
CA GLU A 56 -2.88 -4.00 -12.64
C GLU A 56 -2.77 -3.76 -14.17
N VAL A 57 -3.42 -4.58 -14.99
CA VAL A 57 -3.47 -4.36 -16.44
C VAL A 57 -4.14 -3.03 -16.79
N LEU A 58 -5.21 -2.66 -16.09
CA LEU A 58 -5.90 -1.38 -16.28
C LEU A 58 -5.10 -0.19 -15.75
N GLU A 59 -4.43 -0.35 -14.61
CA GLU A 59 -3.48 0.62 -14.03
C GLU A 59 -2.39 0.95 -15.05
N ASN A 60 -1.76 -0.08 -15.65
CA ASN A 60 -0.73 0.07 -16.68
C ASN A 60 -1.24 0.72 -17.98
N GLN A 61 -2.54 0.65 -18.24
CA GLN A 61 -3.18 1.33 -19.38
C GLN A 61 -3.67 2.75 -19.05
N GLY A 62 -3.47 3.24 -17.82
CA GLY A 62 -4.00 4.52 -17.34
C GLY A 62 -5.52 4.53 -17.17
N LYS A 63 -6.17 3.36 -17.15
CA LYS A 63 -7.64 3.21 -16.99
C LYS A 63 -8.02 3.17 -15.52
N TRP A 64 -7.63 4.20 -14.77
CA TRP A 64 -7.72 4.27 -13.31
C TRP A 64 -9.14 4.08 -12.76
N ALA A 65 -10.16 4.65 -13.40
CA ALA A 65 -11.54 4.49 -12.94
C ALA A 65 -12.03 3.03 -13.03
N GLN A 66 -11.57 2.28 -14.03
CA GLN A 66 -11.90 0.86 -14.18
C GLN A 66 -11.10 0.00 -13.20
N ALA A 67 -9.82 0.32 -12.99
CA ALA A 67 -9.00 -0.31 -11.94
C ALA A 67 -9.63 -0.13 -10.56
N ALA A 68 -10.05 1.10 -10.21
CA ALA A 68 -10.75 1.39 -8.96
C ALA A 68 -12.04 0.56 -8.80
N ALA A 69 -12.77 0.29 -9.87
CA ALA A 69 -13.96 -0.57 -9.81
C ALA A 69 -13.60 -2.01 -9.42
N LEU A 70 -12.49 -2.56 -9.97
CA LEU A 70 -12.00 -3.88 -9.59
C LEU A 70 -11.44 -3.90 -8.15
N GLN A 71 -10.70 -2.87 -7.73
CA GLN A 71 -10.22 -2.76 -6.35
C GLN A 71 -11.37 -2.67 -5.35
N ARG A 72 -12.49 -1.99 -5.68
CA ARG A 72 -13.72 -2.02 -4.86
C ARG A 72 -14.30 -3.43 -4.72
N GLN A 73 -14.30 -4.22 -5.80
CA GLN A 73 -14.74 -5.62 -5.72
C GLN A 73 -13.80 -6.44 -4.83
N ARG A 74 -12.49 -6.25 -4.95
CA ARG A 74 -11.50 -6.90 -4.08
C ARG A 74 -11.68 -6.51 -2.61
N LEU A 75 -11.95 -5.24 -2.33
CA LEU A 75 -12.19 -4.75 -0.98
C LEU A 75 -13.50 -5.32 -0.42
N ALA A 76 -14.52 -5.58 -1.25
CA ALA A 76 -15.72 -6.27 -0.79
C ALA A 76 -15.45 -7.74 -0.37
N LEU A 77 -14.44 -8.39 -0.98
CA LEU A 77 -14.01 -9.74 -0.59
C LEU A 77 -13.21 -9.74 0.73
N ASP A 78 -12.43 -8.68 0.98
CA ASP A 78 -11.67 -8.47 2.22
C ASP A 78 -11.78 -7.01 2.70
N PRO A 79 -12.87 -6.64 3.41
CA PRO A 79 -13.13 -5.25 3.83
C PRO A 79 -12.09 -4.67 4.79
N GLY A 80 -11.29 -5.53 5.43
CA GLY A 80 -10.24 -5.14 6.36
C GLY A 80 -8.87 -4.97 5.73
N SER A 81 -8.75 -5.15 4.41
CA SER A 81 -7.45 -5.15 3.72
C SER A 81 -6.84 -3.75 3.64
N VAL A 82 -5.73 -3.55 4.33
CA VAL A 82 -4.94 -2.31 4.28
C VAL A 82 -4.43 -2.03 2.87
N TRP A 83 -3.86 -3.04 2.22
CA TRP A 83 -3.19 -2.89 0.93
C TRP A 83 -4.17 -2.73 -0.24
N ILE A 84 -5.33 -3.39 -0.21
CA ILE A 84 -6.38 -3.14 -1.22
C ILE A 84 -6.94 -1.72 -1.04
N THR A 85 -7.14 -1.27 0.20
CA THR A 85 -7.59 0.09 0.48
C THR A 85 -6.60 1.14 -0.04
N TYR A 86 -5.30 0.91 0.17
CA TYR A 86 -4.23 1.76 -0.37
C TYR A 86 -4.20 1.76 -1.90
N ARG A 87 -4.25 0.60 -2.57
CA ARG A 87 -4.29 0.54 -4.04
C ARG A 87 -5.54 1.23 -4.61
N LEU A 88 -6.71 1.02 -4.01
CA LEU A 88 -7.93 1.71 -4.39
C LEU A 88 -7.79 3.23 -4.24
N SER A 89 -7.17 3.73 -3.17
CA SER A 89 -6.98 5.17 -3.00
C SER A 89 -6.05 5.76 -4.06
N GLN A 90 -5.01 5.02 -4.47
CA GLN A 90 -4.14 5.41 -5.59
C GLN A 90 -4.92 5.49 -6.91
N ASP A 91 -5.71 4.46 -7.25
CA ASP A 91 -6.53 4.46 -8.46
C ASP A 91 -7.54 5.61 -8.47
N LEU A 92 -8.20 5.87 -7.33
CA LEU A 92 -9.13 6.98 -7.19
C LEU A 92 -8.44 8.32 -7.39
N TRP A 93 -7.24 8.49 -6.82
CA TRP A 93 -6.49 9.72 -6.98
C TRP A 93 -6.12 9.98 -8.45
N GLN A 94 -5.59 8.97 -9.13
CA GLN A 94 -5.22 9.04 -10.55
C GLN A 94 -6.45 9.25 -11.46
N ALA A 95 -7.61 8.72 -11.06
CA ALA A 95 -8.90 8.98 -11.72
C ALA A 95 -9.49 10.38 -11.40
N GLY A 96 -8.79 11.24 -10.65
CA GLY A 96 -9.26 12.58 -10.28
C GLY A 96 -10.24 12.61 -9.10
N GLN A 97 -10.57 11.47 -8.49
CA GLN A 97 -11.50 11.33 -7.37
C GLN A 97 -10.80 11.53 -6.01
N ARG A 98 -10.03 12.60 -5.87
CA ARG A 98 -9.14 12.86 -4.72
C ARG A 98 -9.86 12.81 -3.37
N SER A 99 -11.02 13.46 -3.26
CA SER A 99 -11.80 13.48 -2.02
C SER A 99 -12.27 12.09 -1.57
N GLN A 100 -12.52 11.17 -2.51
CA GLN A 100 -12.88 9.79 -2.17
C GLN A 100 -11.65 9.02 -1.68
N ALA A 101 -10.49 9.20 -2.31
CA ALA A 101 -9.23 8.61 -1.88
C ALA A 101 -8.85 9.05 -0.45
N ASP A 102 -8.96 10.35 -0.17
CA ASP A 102 -8.67 10.91 1.16
C ASP A 102 -9.58 10.36 2.24
N THR A 103 -10.90 10.32 1.95
CA THR A 103 -11.90 9.77 2.86
C THR A 103 -11.62 8.29 3.13
N LEU A 104 -11.30 7.53 2.10
CA LEU A 104 -11.02 6.10 2.20
C LEU A 104 -9.81 5.83 3.11
N MET A 105 -8.70 6.55 2.92
CA MET A 105 -7.49 6.37 3.74
C MET A 105 -7.68 6.85 5.18
N ARG A 106 -8.42 7.95 5.38
CA ARG A 106 -8.77 8.42 6.72
C ARG A 106 -9.63 7.41 7.48
N ASN A 107 -10.62 6.81 6.81
CA ASN A 107 -11.46 5.77 7.40
C ASN A 107 -10.64 4.54 7.78
N LEU A 108 -9.69 4.12 6.93
CA LEU A 108 -8.76 3.03 7.23
C LEU A 108 -7.96 3.33 8.51
N ALA A 109 -7.43 4.55 8.64
CA ALA A 109 -6.69 4.98 9.81
C ALA A 109 -7.52 4.94 11.10
N GLN A 110 -8.78 5.36 11.02
CA GLN A 110 -9.70 5.31 12.16
C GLN A 110 -10.07 3.89 12.57
N GLN A 111 -10.21 2.97 11.61
CA GLN A 111 -10.56 1.58 11.88
C GLN A 111 -9.40 0.77 12.49
N LYS A 112 -8.15 1.16 12.20
CA LYS A 112 -6.95 0.40 12.60
C LYS A 112 -5.84 1.30 13.18
N PRO A 113 -6.11 2.09 14.25
CA PRO A 113 -5.20 3.14 14.73
C PRO A 113 -3.84 2.63 15.23
N ASN A 114 -3.73 1.36 15.64
CA ASN A 114 -2.50 0.76 16.16
C ASN A 114 -1.94 -0.34 15.24
N ASN A 115 -2.35 -0.38 13.98
CA ASN A 115 -1.87 -1.40 13.04
C ASN A 115 -0.66 -0.85 12.25
N PRO A 116 0.54 -1.47 12.36
CA PRO A 116 1.73 -0.98 11.67
C PRO A 116 1.58 -0.93 10.15
N GLU A 117 0.88 -1.88 9.53
CA GLU A 117 0.65 -1.86 8.07
C GLU A 117 -0.20 -0.67 7.65
N GLN A 118 -1.26 -0.36 8.39
CA GLN A 118 -2.09 0.81 8.14
C GLN A 118 -1.28 2.08 8.26
N VAL A 119 -0.51 2.22 9.35
CA VAL A 119 0.30 3.41 9.60
C VAL A 119 1.30 3.62 8.47
N TYR A 120 1.93 2.54 8.03
CA TYR A 120 2.83 2.57 6.88
C TYR A 120 2.10 2.96 5.59
N ALA A 121 0.99 2.29 5.25
CA ALA A 121 0.23 2.55 4.02
C ALA A 121 -0.34 3.98 3.96
N TYR A 122 -0.82 4.51 5.09
CA TYR A 122 -1.30 5.89 5.14
C TYR A 122 -0.16 6.90 5.11
N GLY A 123 0.99 6.58 5.73
CA GLY A 123 2.23 7.35 5.58
C GLY A 123 2.68 7.43 4.12
N LEU A 124 2.67 6.31 3.39
CA LEU A 124 2.97 6.27 1.96
C LEU A 124 1.99 7.12 1.15
N TYR A 125 0.69 7.01 1.44
CA TYR A 125 -0.33 7.82 0.78
C TYR A 125 -0.09 9.31 1.00
N LEU A 126 0.09 9.76 2.24
CA LEU A 126 0.31 11.16 2.56
C LEU A 126 1.58 11.70 1.89
N SER A 127 2.68 10.93 1.94
CA SER A 127 3.93 11.33 1.31
C SER A 127 3.84 11.39 -0.22
N GLY A 128 3.16 10.42 -0.84
CA GLY A 128 2.90 10.42 -2.29
C GLY A 128 2.10 11.64 -2.78
N HIS A 129 1.45 12.37 -1.85
CA HIS A 129 0.70 13.60 -2.12
C HIS A 129 1.37 14.86 -1.56
N ASN A 130 2.68 14.82 -1.32
CA ASN A 130 3.50 15.92 -0.78
C ASN A 130 3.06 16.38 0.63
N GLN A 131 2.51 15.48 1.43
CA GLN A 131 2.08 15.75 2.80
C GLN A 131 3.04 15.10 3.81
N ASP A 132 4.35 15.21 3.59
CA ASP A 132 5.39 14.53 4.36
C ASP A 132 5.33 14.82 5.87
N ARG A 133 5.02 16.07 6.25
CA ARG A 133 4.82 16.43 7.67
C ARG A 133 3.62 15.72 8.29
N ALA A 134 2.52 15.59 7.54
CA ALA A 134 1.34 14.85 8.00
C ALA A 134 1.64 13.35 8.06
N ALA A 135 2.41 12.82 7.11
CA ALA A 135 2.88 11.44 7.12
C ALA A 135 3.71 11.15 8.37
N LEU A 136 4.71 11.99 8.68
CA LEU A 136 5.53 11.88 9.89
C LEU A 136 4.69 11.98 11.16
N ALA A 137 3.75 12.93 11.23
CA ALA A 137 2.87 13.07 12.39
C ALA A 137 2.01 11.82 12.60
N HIS A 138 1.46 11.25 11.52
CA HIS A 138 0.68 10.00 11.57
C HIS A 138 1.55 8.81 12.00
N ILE A 139 2.74 8.66 11.43
CA ILE A 139 3.66 7.57 11.79
C ILE A 139 4.07 7.64 13.26
N ASN A 140 4.32 8.84 13.77
CA ASN A 140 4.69 9.06 15.18
C ASN A 140 3.54 8.79 16.17
N SER A 141 2.30 8.55 15.72
CA SER A 141 1.24 8.06 16.62
C SER A 141 1.42 6.59 16.99
N LEU A 142 2.19 5.83 16.20
CA LEU A 142 2.50 4.44 16.47
C LEU A 142 3.68 4.34 17.45
N PRO A 143 3.58 3.56 18.56
CA PRO A 143 4.69 3.36 19.48
C PRO A 143 5.93 2.84 18.74
N ARG A 144 7.11 3.41 19.01
CA ARG A 144 8.37 3.05 18.34
C ARG A 144 8.70 1.56 18.39
N ALA A 145 8.28 0.86 19.45
CA ALA A 145 8.46 -0.58 19.59
C ALA A 145 7.71 -1.41 18.52
N GLN A 146 6.72 -0.82 17.84
CA GLN A 146 5.94 -1.45 16.77
C GLN A 146 6.42 -1.07 15.37
N TRP A 147 7.46 -0.24 15.25
CA TRP A 147 8.00 0.15 13.95
C TRP A 147 8.74 -1.04 13.34
N ASN A 148 8.33 -1.44 12.14
CA ASN A 148 9.06 -2.39 11.31
C ASN A 148 10.07 -1.65 10.42
N SER A 149 10.88 -2.41 9.67
CA SER A 149 11.90 -1.85 8.75
C SER A 149 11.31 -0.86 7.76
N ASN A 150 10.17 -1.18 7.16
CA ASN A 150 9.52 -0.32 6.16
C ASN A 150 9.10 1.04 6.74
N ILE A 151 8.57 1.06 7.97
CA ILE A 151 8.23 2.30 8.67
C ILE A 151 9.50 3.11 8.96
N GLN A 152 10.55 2.46 9.44
CA GLN A 152 11.83 3.14 9.74
C GLN A 152 12.44 3.76 8.48
N GLU A 153 12.47 3.01 7.37
CA GLU A 153 12.95 3.49 6.07
C GLU A 153 12.15 4.70 5.58
N LEU A 154 10.81 4.64 5.68
CA LEU A 154 9.96 5.75 5.30
C LEU A 154 10.23 6.99 6.17
N VAL A 155 10.32 6.83 7.49
CA VAL A 155 10.63 7.94 8.40
C VAL A 155 11.98 8.57 8.06
N ASN A 156 13.02 7.75 7.86
CA ASN A 156 14.36 8.25 7.52
C ASN A 156 14.35 9.06 6.22
N ARG A 157 13.64 8.56 5.20
CA ARG A 157 13.47 9.29 3.93
C ARG A 157 12.75 10.63 4.15
N LEU A 158 11.60 10.61 4.83
CA LEU A 158 10.78 11.81 5.07
C LEU A 158 11.53 12.88 5.89
N GLN A 159 12.29 12.46 6.90
CA GLN A 159 13.13 13.36 7.69
C GLN A 159 14.24 13.98 6.84
N SER A 160 14.88 13.18 5.99
CA SER A 160 15.90 13.68 5.05
C SER A 160 15.31 14.68 4.06
N ASP A 161 14.13 14.39 3.51
CA ASP A 161 13.40 15.29 2.60
C ASP A 161 13.07 16.63 3.31
N GLN A 162 12.61 16.59 4.56
CA GLN A 162 12.29 17.79 5.34
C GLN A 162 13.53 18.66 5.67
N VAL A 163 14.66 18.03 5.96
CA VAL A 163 15.95 18.73 6.18
C VAL A 163 16.35 19.48 4.92
N LEU A 164 16.32 18.81 3.76
CA LEU A 164 16.67 19.40 2.48
C LEU A 164 15.70 20.51 2.08
N GLU A 165 14.39 20.31 2.26
CA GLU A 165 13.37 21.35 2.01
C GLU A 165 13.61 22.60 2.86
N THR A 166 14.01 22.41 4.12
CA THR A 166 14.31 23.53 5.02
C THR A 166 15.59 24.25 4.59
N ALA A 167 16.62 23.51 4.18
CA ALA A 167 17.87 24.07 3.72
C ALA A 167 17.69 24.87 2.42
N ASN A 168 16.92 24.34 1.47
CA ASN A 168 16.56 25.03 0.23
C ASN A 168 15.80 26.33 0.51
N ARG A 169 14.80 26.31 1.41
CA ARG A 169 14.07 27.53 1.80
C ARG A 169 14.98 28.58 2.46
N LEU A 170 15.95 28.16 3.28
CA LEU A 170 16.93 29.09 3.86
C LEU A 170 17.76 29.75 2.74
N ARG A 171 18.25 28.98 1.77
CA ARG A 171 18.97 29.52 0.60
C ARG A 171 18.12 30.49 -0.22
N GLU A 172 16.88 30.11 -0.55
CA GLU A 172 15.93 30.97 -1.27
C GLU A 172 15.64 32.29 -0.53
N SER A 173 15.75 32.28 0.80
CA SER A 173 15.63 33.48 1.65
C SER A 173 16.92 34.30 1.79
N GLY A 174 17.99 33.95 1.08
CA GLY A 174 19.30 34.62 1.11
C GLY A 174 20.20 34.19 2.28
N LYS A 175 19.86 33.11 3.00
CA LYS A 175 20.58 32.61 4.17
C LYS A 175 21.41 31.37 3.84
N GLU A 176 22.24 31.48 2.82
CA GLU A 176 23.00 30.35 2.26
C GLU A 176 23.95 29.69 3.26
N ALA A 177 24.78 30.48 3.95
CA ALA A 177 25.70 29.95 4.97
C ALA A 177 24.97 29.24 6.13
N GLU A 178 23.76 29.70 6.48
CA GLU A 178 22.94 29.09 7.52
C GLU A 178 22.39 27.72 7.06
N ALA A 179 22.02 27.61 5.77
CA ALA A 179 21.57 26.36 5.15
C ALA A 179 22.69 25.31 5.09
N GLU A 180 23.89 25.69 4.63
CA GLU A 180 25.06 24.82 4.58
C GLU A 180 25.47 24.33 5.96
N ALA A 181 25.55 25.24 6.93
CA ALA A 181 25.87 24.90 8.32
C ALA A 181 24.85 23.92 8.91
N MET A 182 23.56 24.08 8.58
CA MET A 182 22.50 23.16 9.03
C MET A 182 22.66 21.76 8.40
N LEU A 183 23.02 21.67 7.11
CA LEU A 183 23.24 20.40 6.43
C LEU A 183 24.48 19.67 6.97
N HIS A 184 25.58 20.38 7.25
CA HIS A 184 26.79 19.80 7.85
C HIS A 184 26.58 19.24 9.27
N GLN A 185 25.55 19.69 9.99
CA GLN A 185 25.19 19.17 11.32
C GLN A 185 24.40 17.86 11.27
N GLN A 186 23.94 17.44 10.09
CA GLN A 186 23.18 16.21 9.94
C GLN A 186 24.11 15.00 9.95
N PRO A 187 23.58 13.80 10.29
CA PRO A 187 24.32 12.57 10.10
C PRO A 187 24.79 12.40 8.64
N PRO A 188 25.92 11.70 8.40
CA PRO A 188 26.41 11.45 7.05
C PRO A 188 25.33 10.87 6.15
N SER A 189 25.14 11.50 4.99
CA SER A 189 24.11 11.12 4.02
C SER A 189 24.59 11.49 2.63
N THR A 190 24.70 10.49 1.75
CA THR A 190 25.09 10.70 0.34
C THR A 190 24.24 11.77 -0.34
N ARG A 191 22.96 11.88 0.05
CA ARG A 191 22.06 12.89 -0.51
C ARG A 191 22.40 14.31 -0.05
N ILE A 192 22.79 14.46 1.22
CA ILE A 192 23.24 15.74 1.76
C ILE A 192 24.58 16.11 1.13
N ASP A 193 25.51 15.16 1.00
CA ASP A 193 26.82 15.37 0.37
C ASP A 193 26.67 15.83 -1.09
N LEU A 194 25.79 15.20 -1.87
CA LEU A 194 25.48 15.61 -3.24
C LEU A 194 24.85 17.01 -3.28
N THR A 195 23.94 17.32 -2.35
CA THR A 195 23.31 18.64 -2.29
C THR A 195 24.33 19.74 -2.00
N LEU A 196 25.23 19.52 -1.04
CA LEU A 196 26.30 20.47 -0.72
C LEU A 196 27.30 20.61 -1.87
N ALA A 197 27.59 19.53 -2.61
CA ALA A 197 28.45 19.58 -3.79
C ALA A 197 27.83 20.38 -4.94
N ASP A 198 26.51 20.30 -5.13
CA ASP A 198 25.78 21.10 -6.13
C ASP A 198 25.71 22.60 -5.78
N TRP A 199 26.00 22.96 -4.54
CA TRP A 199 25.97 24.34 -4.04
C TRP A 199 27.33 25.05 -4.10
N ALA A 200 28.42 24.29 -4.21
CA ALA A 200 29.79 24.79 -4.25
C ALA A 200 30.17 25.34 -5.64
#